data_AF-A0A8J7Q2P9-F1
#
_entry.id   AF-A0A8J7Q2P9-F1
#
_cell.length_a   1.000
_cell.length_b   1.000
_cell.length_c   1.000
_cell.angle_alpha   90.00
_cell.angle_beta   90.00
_cell.angle_gamma   90.00
#
_symmetry.space_group_name_H-M   'P 1'
#
loop_
_entity.id
_entity.type
_entity.pdbx_description
1 polymer ?
#
loop_
_entity_poly.entity_id
_entity_poly.type
_entity_poly.pdbx_seq_one_letter_code
_entity_poly.pdbx_strand_id
1 'polypeptide(L)'
;MSNSRPSPPTVAALVAATASVAGSLYLSLGLKLIACPLCFYQRTFAFAVLGVLILGVFTRARETAYVNLMAFLPAVAGGLVAAFHTYLETSGALVCPKGIAGIGSTAQQSLASFILILACLLPGLMIDIRRKGLSIAPVGWSLLLGGVFAGGCIVSAPAPSLPPPDKRPLMCHPPESPA
;
A
#
# COMPACT_ATOMS: atom_id res chain seq x y z
N MET A 1 1.99 -35.88 -3.60
CA MET A 1 2.31 -34.45 -3.72
C MET A 1 1.02 -33.72 -4.02
N SER A 2 0.39 -33.11 -3.01
CA SER A 2 -0.87 -32.39 -3.22
C SER A 2 -0.57 -31.14 -4.05
N ASN A 3 -1.19 -31.02 -5.22
CA ASN A 3 -1.08 -29.86 -6.10
C ASN A 3 -1.79 -28.67 -5.43
N SER A 4 -1.12 -28.05 -4.47
CA SER A 4 -1.65 -26.94 -3.67
C SER A 4 -1.56 -25.66 -4.50
N ARG A 5 -2.52 -25.50 -5.42
CA ARG A 5 -2.65 -24.26 -6.20
C ARG A 5 -2.91 -23.09 -5.26
N PRO A 6 -2.34 -21.89 -5.52
CA PRO A 6 -2.69 -20.70 -4.76
C PRO A 6 -4.19 -20.44 -4.88
N SER A 7 -4.79 -19.96 -3.79
CA SER A 7 -6.22 -19.64 -3.81
C SER A 7 -6.48 -18.52 -4.84
N PRO A 8 -7.61 -18.54 -5.56
CA PRO A 8 -7.98 -17.45 -6.48
C PRO A 8 -7.86 -16.04 -5.88
N PRO A 9 -8.27 -15.78 -4.62
CA PRO A 9 -8.10 -14.43 -4.03
C PRO A 9 -6.63 -14.06 -3.79
N THR A 10 -5.77 -15.02 -3.43
CA THR A 10 -4.31 -14.76 -3.32
C THR A 10 -3.71 -14.37 -4.67
N VAL A 11 -4.15 -15.01 -5.77
CA VAL A 11 -3.72 -14.61 -7.12
C VAL A 11 -4.25 -13.23 -7.49
N ALA A 12 -5.52 -12.93 -7.16
CA ALA A 12 -6.09 -11.60 -7.38
C ALA A 12 -5.32 -10.51 -6.61
N ALA A 13 -4.92 -10.79 -5.37
CA ALA A 13 -4.09 -9.88 -4.57
C ALA A 13 -2.71 -9.67 -5.19
N LEU A 14 -2.11 -10.72 -5.75
CA LEU A 14 -0.84 -10.61 -6.47
C LEU A 14 -0.95 -9.73 -7.72
N VAL A 15 -2.02 -9.88 -8.50
CA VAL A 15 -2.30 -9.03 -9.66
C VAL A 15 -2.51 -7.57 -9.23
N ALA A 16 -3.31 -7.34 -8.19
CA ALA A 16 -3.53 -5.99 -7.64
C ALA A 16 -2.23 -5.35 -7.12
N ALA A 17 -1.38 -6.10 -6.42
CA ALA A 17 -0.08 -5.62 -5.94
C ALA A 17 0.87 -5.29 -7.11
N THR A 18 0.86 -6.13 -8.16
CA THR A 18 1.65 -5.89 -9.37
C THR A 18 1.20 -4.62 -10.08
N ALA A 19 -0.11 -4.44 -10.24
CA ALA A 19 -0.68 -3.23 -10.84
C ALA A 19 -0.37 -1.97 -10.02
N SER A 20 -0.44 -2.06 -8.68
CA SER A 20 -0.08 -0.97 -7.77
C SER A 20 1.39 -0.56 -7.91
N VAL A 21 2.31 -1.53 -7.92
CA VAL A 21 3.74 -1.26 -8.10
C VAL A 21 4.05 -0.70 -9.48
N ALA A 22 3.46 -1.28 -10.54
CA ALA A 22 3.61 -0.78 -11.91
C ALA A 22 3.09 0.66 -12.04
N GLY A 23 1.93 0.96 -11.45
CA GLY A 23 1.39 2.33 -11.39
C GLY A 23 2.32 3.28 -10.64
N SER A 24 2.84 2.87 -9.48
CA SER A 24 3.79 3.69 -8.70
C SER A 24 5.08 3.99 -9.47
N LEU A 25 5.58 3.02 -10.23
CA LEU A 25 6.74 3.19 -11.10
C LEU A 25 6.41 4.09 -12.29
N TYR A 26 5.23 3.95 -12.91
CA TYR A 26 4.79 4.80 -14.01
C TYR A 26 4.67 6.27 -13.60
N LEU A 27 4.14 6.55 -12.41
CA LEU A 27 4.10 7.92 -11.87
C LEU A 27 5.51 8.52 -11.74
N SER A 28 6.50 7.73 -11.35
CA SER A 28 7.87 8.23 -11.13
C SER A 28 8.70 8.32 -12.41
N LEU A 29 8.66 7.27 -13.23
CA LEU A 29 9.50 7.14 -14.43
C LEU A 29 8.83 7.75 -15.66
N GLY A 30 7.51 7.59 -15.77
CA GLY A 30 6.71 8.11 -16.89
C GLY A 30 6.36 9.58 -16.71
N LEU A 31 5.75 9.94 -15.57
CA LEU A 31 5.29 11.32 -15.31
C LEU A 31 6.32 12.20 -14.58
N LYS A 32 7.48 11.65 -14.22
CA LYS A 32 8.56 12.36 -13.51
C LYS A 32 8.11 13.02 -12.19
N LEU A 33 7.10 12.43 -11.54
CA LEU A 33 6.63 12.89 -10.23
C LEU A 33 7.67 12.56 -9.15
N ILE A 34 7.88 13.51 -8.26
CA ILE A 34 8.78 13.38 -7.12
C ILE A 34 7.95 12.90 -5.93
N ALA A 35 8.31 11.73 -5.41
CA ALA A 35 7.62 11.15 -4.27
C ALA A 35 7.89 11.97 -3.00
N CYS A 36 6.83 12.40 -2.32
CA CYS A 36 6.94 12.91 -0.95
C CYS A 36 7.28 11.77 0.03
N PRO A 37 7.70 12.08 1.28
CA PRO A 37 8.03 11.05 2.26
C PRO A 37 6.90 10.04 2.51
N LEU A 38 5.63 10.51 2.58
CA LEU A 38 4.48 9.62 2.78
C LEU A 38 4.26 8.69 1.57
N CYS A 39 4.37 9.21 0.34
CA CYS A 39 4.31 8.39 -0.88
C CYS A 39 5.45 7.36 -0.93
N PHE A 40 6.63 7.71 -0.45
CA PHE A 40 7.76 6.79 -0.39
C PHE A 40 7.49 5.61 0.55
N TYR A 41 6.92 5.86 1.73
CA TYR A 41 6.51 4.79 2.65
C TYR A 41 5.42 3.89 2.03
N GLN A 42 4.39 4.49 1.42
CA GLN A 42 3.33 3.74 0.72
C GLN A 42 3.90 2.85 -0.39
N ARG A 43 4.83 3.38 -1.21
CA ARG A 43 5.53 2.61 -2.23
C ARG A 43 6.28 1.44 -1.62
N THR A 44 7.05 1.67 -0.56
CA THR A 44 7.84 0.64 0.11
C THR A 44 6.95 -0.51 0.60
N PHE A 45 5.81 -0.19 1.21
CA PHE A 45 4.83 -1.20 1.62
C PHE A 45 4.21 -1.95 0.44
N ALA A 46 3.89 -1.29 -0.67
CA ALA A 46 3.38 -1.96 -1.87
C ALA A 46 4.42 -2.94 -2.46
N PHE A 47 5.69 -2.56 -2.52
CA PHE A 47 6.78 -3.46 -2.91
C PHE A 47 6.94 -4.63 -1.95
N ALA A 48 6.82 -4.41 -0.64
CA ALA A 48 6.88 -5.47 0.36
C ALA A 48 5.73 -6.48 0.18
N VAL A 49 4.50 -6.00 -0.02
CA VAL A 49 3.34 -6.86 -0.34
C VAL A 49 3.62 -7.69 -1.60
N LEU A 50 4.06 -7.04 -2.68
CA LEU A 50 4.35 -7.73 -3.94
C LEU A 50 5.45 -8.79 -3.76
N GLY A 51 6.54 -8.45 -3.09
CA GLY A 51 7.65 -9.38 -2.82
C GLY A 51 7.21 -10.60 -2.03
N VAL A 52 6.44 -10.39 -0.95
CA VAL A 52 5.89 -11.48 -0.14
C VAL A 52 4.94 -12.36 -0.96
N LEU A 53 4.07 -11.78 -1.79
CA LEU A 53 3.13 -12.55 -2.61
C LEU A 53 3.84 -13.32 -3.72
N ILE A 54 4.83 -12.74 -4.40
CA ILE A 54 5.64 -13.44 -5.41
C ILE A 54 6.35 -14.62 -4.76
N LEU A 55 7.10 -14.39 -3.70
CA LEU A 55 7.82 -15.46 -3.00
C LEU A 55 6.84 -16.51 -2.45
N GLY A 56 5.73 -16.07 -1.88
CA GLY A 56 4.70 -16.95 -1.33
C GLY A 56 4.06 -17.84 -2.38
N VAL A 57 3.68 -17.30 -3.54
CA VAL A 57 2.95 -18.03 -4.60
C VAL A 57 3.87 -18.92 -5.44
N PHE A 58 5.09 -18.45 -5.74
CA PHE A 58 6.01 -19.17 -6.63
C PHE A 58 6.97 -20.13 -5.91
N THR A 59 7.00 -20.14 -4.58
CA THR A 59 7.74 -21.14 -3.79
C THR A 59 6.82 -22.15 -3.12
N ARG A 60 7.40 -23.13 -2.40
CA ARG A 60 6.64 -24.07 -1.57
C ARG A 60 5.90 -23.39 -0.41
N ALA A 61 6.17 -22.12 -0.11
CA ALA A 61 5.47 -21.36 0.91
C ALA A 61 3.95 -21.25 0.65
N ARG A 62 3.47 -21.41 -0.59
CA ARG A 62 2.04 -21.43 -0.94
C ARG A 62 1.21 -22.49 -0.21
N GLU A 63 1.87 -23.55 0.24
CA GLU A 63 1.25 -24.62 1.03
C GLU A 63 0.97 -24.16 2.46
N THR A 64 1.68 -23.14 2.95
CA THR A 64 1.51 -22.59 4.30
C THR A 64 0.31 -21.65 4.38
N ALA A 65 -0.23 -21.47 5.59
CA ALA A 65 -1.28 -20.49 5.86
C ALA A 65 -0.75 -19.05 6.04
N TYR A 66 0.58 -18.88 6.02
CA TYR A 66 1.22 -17.64 6.46
C TYR A 66 1.48 -16.66 5.31
N VAL A 67 1.38 -17.05 4.05
CA VAL A 67 1.62 -16.15 2.90
C VAL A 67 0.69 -14.94 2.93
N ASN A 68 -0.62 -15.17 3.05
CA ASN A 68 -1.60 -14.08 3.10
C ASN A 68 -1.43 -13.24 4.37
N LEU A 69 -1.05 -13.86 5.49
CA LEU A 69 -0.77 -13.17 6.75
C LEU A 69 0.45 -12.24 6.65
N MET A 70 1.55 -12.73 6.07
CA MET A 70 2.78 -11.95 5.90
C MET A 70 2.59 -10.79 4.93
N ALA A 71 1.73 -10.94 3.92
CA ALA A 71 1.35 -9.86 3.02
C ALA A 71 0.37 -8.88 3.67
N PHE A 72 -0.42 -9.32 4.65
CA PHE A 72 -1.46 -8.51 5.29
C PHE A 72 -0.87 -7.38 6.13
N LEU A 73 0.21 -7.63 6.89
CA LEU A 73 0.88 -6.61 7.69
C LEU A 73 1.33 -5.38 6.88
N PRO A 74 2.13 -5.51 5.80
CA PRO A 74 2.53 -4.36 4.99
C PRO A 74 1.35 -3.75 4.21
N ALA A 75 0.34 -4.54 3.83
CA ALA A 75 -0.87 -4.01 3.18
C ALA A 75 -1.67 -3.09 4.12
N VAL A 76 -1.82 -3.49 5.39
CA VAL A 76 -2.44 -2.65 6.44
C VAL A 76 -1.60 -1.41 6.70
N ALA A 77 -0.28 -1.57 6.90
CA ALA A 77 0.60 -0.43 7.19
C ALA A 77 0.56 0.61 6.06
N GLY A 78 0.74 0.18 4.81
CA GLY A 78 0.66 1.05 3.64
C GLY A 78 -0.73 1.68 3.44
N GLY A 79 -1.80 0.91 3.68
CA GLY A 79 -3.18 1.40 3.62
C GLY A 79 -3.47 2.49 4.65
N LEU A 80 -3.00 2.35 5.89
CA LEU A 80 -3.16 3.35 6.94
C LEU A 80 -2.37 4.64 6.62
N VAL A 81 -1.12 4.51 6.14
CA VAL A 81 -0.35 5.68 5.69
C VAL A 81 -1.02 6.36 4.50
N ALA A 82 -1.60 5.61 3.57
CA ALA A 82 -2.35 6.16 2.43
C ALA A 82 -3.64 6.86 2.86
N ALA A 83 -4.35 6.31 3.84
CA ALA A 83 -5.54 6.94 4.41
C ALA A 83 -5.20 8.27 5.09
N PHE A 84 -4.14 8.30 5.91
CA PHE A 84 -3.65 9.53 6.53
C PHE A 84 -3.18 10.56 5.49
N HIS A 85 -2.47 10.12 4.44
CA HIS A 85 -2.03 11.02 3.38
C HIS A 85 -3.21 11.66 2.63
N THR A 86 -4.24 10.86 2.32
CA THR A 86 -5.47 11.35 1.70
C THR A 86 -6.25 12.28 2.63
N TYR A 87 -6.23 12.01 3.94
CA TYR A 87 -6.81 12.91 4.94
C TYR A 87 -6.11 14.28 4.95
N LEU A 88 -4.77 14.32 4.91
CA LEU A 88 -4.02 15.58 4.81
C LEU A 88 -4.33 16.36 3.53
N GLU A 89 -4.51 15.65 2.41
CA GLU A 89 -4.92 16.28 1.16
C GLU A 89 -6.33 16.86 1.22
N THR A 90 -7.30 16.04 1.65
CA THR A 90 -8.72 16.45 1.69
C THR A 90 -9.01 17.53 2.74
N SER A 91 -8.20 17.62 3.79
CA SER A 91 -8.25 18.70 4.79
C SER A 91 -7.57 19.98 4.33
N GLY A 92 -6.95 20.00 3.13
CA GLY A 92 -6.23 21.15 2.60
C GLY A 92 -4.85 21.38 3.23
N ALA A 93 -4.39 20.50 4.12
CA ALA A 93 -3.05 20.57 4.71
C ALA A 93 -1.96 20.25 3.66
N LEU A 94 -2.29 19.49 2.62
CA LEU A 94 -1.43 19.16 1.50
C LEU A 94 -2.16 19.35 0.17
N VAL A 95 -1.42 19.81 -0.84
CA VAL A 95 -1.84 19.77 -2.24
C VAL A 95 -0.99 18.71 -2.93
N CYS A 96 -1.63 17.72 -3.55
CA CYS A 96 -0.93 16.65 -4.27
C CYS A 96 -1.17 16.71 -5.79
N PRO A 97 -0.21 16.24 -6.60
CA PRO A 97 -0.37 16.15 -8.05
C PRO A 97 -1.53 15.24 -8.46
N LYS A 98 -2.05 15.48 -9.67
CA LYS A 98 -3.04 14.59 -10.28
C LYS A 98 -2.42 13.22 -10.57
N GLY A 99 -3.21 12.16 -10.36
CA GLY A 99 -2.79 10.80 -10.63
C GLY A 99 -2.81 10.42 -12.11
N ILE A 100 -2.64 9.13 -12.39
CA ILE A 100 -2.69 8.55 -13.74
C ILE A 100 -4.00 8.96 -14.45
N ALA A 101 -3.89 9.39 -15.71
CA ALA A 101 -5.01 9.86 -16.55
C ALA A 101 -5.82 11.03 -15.97
N GLY A 102 -5.28 11.76 -14.98
CA GLY A 102 -5.99 12.87 -14.33
C GLY A 102 -7.13 12.44 -13.41
N ILE A 103 -7.22 11.15 -13.08
CA ILE A 103 -8.28 10.60 -12.22
C ILE A 103 -7.86 10.72 -10.76
N GLY A 104 -8.42 11.70 -10.05
CA GLY A 104 -8.06 11.97 -8.65
C GLY A 104 -6.60 12.38 -8.46
N SER A 105 -6.16 12.37 -7.22
CA SER A 105 -4.77 12.68 -6.86
C SER A 105 -3.89 11.43 -6.75
N THR A 106 -2.57 11.64 -6.69
CA THR A 106 -1.62 10.57 -6.40
C THR A 106 -1.86 9.91 -5.04
N ALA A 107 -2.31 10.68 -4.03
CA ALA A 107 -2.60 10.14 -2.70
C ALA A 107 -3.86 9.25 -2.71
N GLN A 108 -4.93 9.72 -3.36
CA GLN A 108 -6.17 8.96 -3.53
C GLN A 108 -5.97 7.67 -4.33
N GLN A 109 -5.18 7.69 -5.40
CA GLN A 109 -4.87 6.49 -6.18
C GLN A 109 -4.10 5.45 -5.36
N SER A 110 -3.18 5.90 -4.49
CA SER A 110 -2.45 5.01 -3.59
C SER A 110 -3.38 4.35 -2.58
N LEU A 111 -4.30 5.12 -1.97
CA LEU A 111 -5.32 4.58 -1.06
C LEU A 111 -6.22 3.55 -1.77
N ALA A 112 -6.72 3.88 -2.97
CA ALA A 112 -7.52 2.97 -3.77
C ALA A 112 -6.77 1.65 -4.08
N SER A 113 -5.47 1.75 -4.36
CA SER A 113 -4.63 0.57 -4.62
C SER A 113 -4.50 -0.33 -3.38
N PHE A 114 -4.28 0.23 -2.20
CA PHE A 114 -4.23 -0.55 -0.96
C PHE A 114 -5.59 -1.15 -0.58
N ILE A 115 -6.70 -0.43 -0.81
CA ILE A 115 -8.05 -0.97 -0.63
C ILE A 115 -8.27 -2.17 -1.55
N LEU A 116 -7.87 -2.07 -2.83
CA LEU A 116 -7.98 -3.17 -3.78
C LEU A 116 -7.15 -4.39 -3.35
N ILE A 117 -5.89 -4.17 -2.94
CA ILE A 117 -5.03 -5.23 -2.41
C ILE A 117 -5.68 -5.91 -1.21
N LEU A 118 -6.14 -5.14 -0.21
CA LEU A 118 -6.78 -5.68 0.99
C LEU A 118 -8.09 -6.42 0.67
N ALA A 119 -8.91 -5.89 -0.25
CA ALA A 119 -10.15 -6.51 -0.68
C ALA A 119 -9.91 -7.89 -1.34
N CYS A 120 -8.81 -8.04 -2.10
CA CYS A 120 -8.42 -9.33 -2.66
C CYS A 120 -7.74 -10.23 -1.62
N LEU A 121 -6.96 -9.67 -0.70
CA LEU A 121 -6.15 -10.43 0.25
C LEU A 121 -6.99 -11.00 1.42
N LEU A 122 -7.97 -10.24 1.92
CA LEU A 122 -8.81 -10.63 3.05
C LEU A 122 -9.55 -11.96 2.81
N PRO A 123 -10.21 -12.21 1.66
CA PRO A 123 -10.79 -13.51 1.37
C PRO A 123 -9.77 -14.65 1.39
N GLY A 124 -8.55 -14.42 0.88
CA GLY A 124 -7.45 -15.41 0.95
C GLY A 124 -7.07 -15.75 2.39
N LEU A 125 -6.93 -14.73 3.24
CA LEU A 125 -6.66 -14.89 4.66
C LEU A 125 -7.80 -15.63 5.38
N MET A 126 -9.06 -15.32 5.06
CA MET A 126 -10.22 -16.02 5.62
C MET A 126 -10.26 -17.50 5.22
N ILE A 127 -9.87 -17.82 3.99
CA ILE A 127 -9.74 -19.22 3.53
C ILE A 127 -8.63 -19.92 4.32
N ASP A 128 -7.50 -19.27 4.57
CA ASP A 128 -6.40 -19.86 5.35
C ASP A 128 -6.81 -20.12 6.81
N ILE A 129 -7.56 -19.22 7.45
CA ILE A 129 -8.14 -19.43 8.80
C ILE A 129 -9.06 -20.66 8.80
N ARG A 130 -9.97 -20.74 7.83
CA ARG A 130 -10.99 -21.81 7.79
C ARG A 130 -10.43 -23.17 7.38
N ARG A 131 -9.49 -23.23 6.42
CA ARG A 131 -9.02 -24.48 5.81
C ARG A 131 -7.70 -24.98 6.37
N LYS A 132 -6.81 -24.07 6.79
CA LYS A 132 -5.47 -24.40 7.26
C LYS A 132 -5.30 -24.20 8.78
N GLY A 133 -6.38 -23.87 9.49
CA GLY A 133 -6.40 -23.76 10.94
C GLY A 133 -5.58 -22.59 11.50
N LEU A 134 -5.37 -21.53 10.70
CA LEU A 134 -4.69 -20.34 11.19
C LEU A 134 -5.52 -19.67 12.29
N SER A 135 -4.94 -19.51 13.48
CA SER A 135 -5.57 -18.79 14.57
C SER A 135 -5.82 -17.32 14.20
N ILE A 136 -6.86 -16.71 14.79
CA ILE A 136 -7.15 -15.28 14.62
C ILE A 136 -6.13 -14.39 15.34
N ALA A 137 -5.42 -14.92 16.35
CA ALA A 137 -4.46 -14.16 17.13
C ALA A 137 -3.30 -13.57 16.27
N PRO A 138 -2.64 -14.34 15.38
CA PRO A 138 -1.67 -13.78 14.42
C PRO A 138 -2.22 -12.67 13.52
N VAL A 139 -3.51 -12.72 13.15
CA VAL A 139 -4.15 -11.66 12.35
C VAL A 139 -4.28 -10.38 13.16
N GLY A 140 -4.70 -10.50 14.44
CA GLY A 140 -4.73 -9.39 15.38
C GLY A 140 -3.34 -8.76 15.59
N TRP A 141 -2.31 -9.58 15.75
CA TRP A 141 -0.92 -9.10 15.85
C TRP A 141 -0.45 -8.40 14.57
N SER A 142 -0.81 -8.93 13.40
CA SER A 142 -0.45 -8.32 12.12
C SER A 142 -1.13 -6.96 11.93
N LEU A 143 -2.39 -6.83 12.37
CA LEU A 143 -3.12 -5.56 12.36
C LEU A 143 -2.47 -4.55 13.31
N LEU A 144 -2.14 -4.96 14.54
CA LEU A 144 -1.49 -4.10 15.53
C LEU A 144 -0.13 -3.62 15.03
N LEU A 145 0.72 -4.54 14.56
CA LEU A 145 2.05 -4.21 14.03
C LEU A 145 1.94 -3.32 12.78
N GLY A 146 0.97 -3.59 11.90
CA GLY A 146 0.69 -2.73 10.76
C GLY A 146 0.34 -1.29 11.19
N GLY A 147 -0.46 -1.14 12.24
CA GLY A 147 -0.77 0.15 12.86
C GLY A 147 0.45 0.84 13.47
N VAL A 148 1.29 0.10 14.21
CA VAL A 148 2.54 0.62 14.78
C VAL A 148 3.50 1.10 13.68
N PHE A 149 3.65 0.32 12.61
CA PHE A 149 4.50 0.68 11.47
C PHE A 149 3.97 1.92 10.75
N ALA A 150 2.66 2.00 10.54
CA ALA A 150 2.04 3.19 9.95
C ALA A 150 2.25 4.42 10.83
N GLY A 151 2.03 4.31 12.14
CA GLY A 151 2.29 5.39 13.10
C GLY A 151 3.75 5.83 13.09
N GLY A 152 4.69 4.89 13.09
CA GLY A 152 6.12 5.17 12.98
C GLY A 152 6.48 5.92 11.69
N CYS A 153 5.93 5.51 10.54
CA CYS A 153 6.11 6.22 9.27
C CYS A 153 5.54 7.63 9.29
N ILE A 154 4.35 7.83 9.89
CA ILE A 154 3.71 9.14 9.98
C ILE A 154 4.52 10.08 10.87
N VAL A 155 4.94 9.62 12.05
CA VAL A 155 5.72 10.43 13.00
C VAL A 155 7.12 10.73 12.49
N SER A 156 7.73 9.79 11.76
CA SER A 156 9.09 9.96 11.20
C SER A 156 9.12 10.75 9.90
N ALA A 157 7.96 11.02 9.28
CA ALA A 157 7.90 11.79 8.06
C ALA A 157 8.34 13.24 8.35
N PRO A 158 9.34 13.78 7.63
CA PRO A 158 9.73 15.16 7.81
C PRO A 158 8.59 16.09 7.42
N ALA A 159 8.51 17.23 8.10
CA ALA A 159 7.49 18.23 7.84
C ALA A 159 7.50 18.64 6.36
N PRO A 160 6.33 18.77 5.72
CA PRO A 160 6.25 19.14 4.31
C PRO A 160 6.78 20.57 4.12
N SER A 161 7.83 20.72 3.32
CA SER A 161 8.41 22.00 2.94
C SER A 161 7.79 22.52 1.65
N LEU A 162 7.61 23.84 1.52
CA LEU A 162 7.15 24.45 0.27
C LEU A 162 8.31 24.45 -0.76
N PRO A 163 8.19 23.71 -1.88
CA PRO A 163 9.24 23.69 -2.89
C PRO A 163 9.17 24.94 -3.80
N PRO A 164 10.23 25.19 -4.58
CA PRO A 164 10.22 26.19 -5.65
C PRO A 164 9.01 26.04 -6.60
N PRO A 165 8.47 27.13 -7.15
CA PRO A 165 7.25 27.11 -7.97
C PRO A 165 7.25 26.11 -9.13
N ASP A 166 8.41 25.89 -9.76
CA ASP A 166 8.60 24.94 -10.87
C ASP A 166 8.43 23.48 -10.46
N LYS A 167 8.63 23.15 -9.17
CA LYS A 167 8.54 21.77 -8.65
C LYS A 167 7.22 21.45 -7.97
N ARG A 168 6.42 22.46 -7.61
CA ARG A 168 5.09 22.31 -7.00
C ARG A 168 4.15 21.33 -7.76
N PRO A 169 4.03 21.37 -9.11
CA PRO A 169 3.15 20.44 -9.81
C PRO A 169 3.65 18.98 -9.79
N LEU A 170 4.89 18.74 -9.38
CA LEU A 170 5.55 17.43 -9.42
C LEU A 170 5.56 16.69 -8.08
N MET A 171 5.24 17.35 -6.97
CA MET A 171 5.29 16.76 -5.63
C MET A 171 4.21 17.30 -4.71
N CYS A 172 3.83 16.53 -3.69
CA CYS A 172 2.92 17.04 -2.67
C CYS A 172 3.62 18.14 -1.84
N HIS A 173 2.91 19.24 -1.57
CA HIS A 173 3.43 20.39 -0.85
C HIS A 173 2.34 21.07 0.01
N PRO A 174 2.71 21.86 1.04
CA PRO A 174 1.73 22.63 1.79
C PRO A 174 1.17 23.79 0.93
N PRO A 175 -0.03 24.32 1.22
CA PRO A 175 -0.57 25.49 0.53
C PRO A 175 0.31 26.73 0.74
N GLU A 176 0.30 27.68 -0.21
CA GLU A 176 1.18 28.87 -0.22
C GLU A 176 0.85 29.91 0.86
N SER A 177 -0.34 29.83 1.46
CA SER A 177 -0.78 30.61 2.62
C SER A 177 -2.02 29.93 3.21
N PRO A 178 -2.24 29.97 4.54
CA PRO A 178 -3.49 29.47 5.11
C PRO A 178 -4.65 30.36 4.64
N ALA A 179 -5.74 29.73 4.20
CA ALA A 179 -7.07 30.35 4.22
C ALA A 179 -7.65 30.21 5.63
#